data_AF-A0A2A7RIZ2-F1
#
_entry.id   AF-A0A2A7RIZ2-F1
#
_cell.length_a   1.000
_cell.length_b   1.000
_cell.length_c   1.000
_cell.angle_alpha   90.00
_cell.angle_beta   90.00
_cell.angle_gamma   90.00
#
_symmetry.space_group_name_H-M   'P 1'
#
loop_
_entity.id
_entity.type
_entity.pdbx_description
1 polymer ?
#
loop_
_entity_poly.entity_id
_entity_poly.type
_entity_poly.pdbx_seq_one_letter_code
_entity_poly.pdbx_strand_id
1 'polypeptide(L)' 'MTDLNSLFLQMWVLDFQMGLFKEPYFQGLVRQGLLTTAGYKEVTGEDYVAPQAQPSQPAAQA' A
#
# COMPACT_ATOMS: atom_id res chain seq x y z
N MET A 1 23.96 5.13 1.73
CA MET A 1 22.87 6.12 1.68
C MET A 1 21.63 5.35 2.06
N THR A 2 21.05 5.62 3.22
CA THR A 2 19.87 4.87 3.67
C THR A 2 18.67 5.44 2.93
N ASP A 3 18.17 4.71 1.94
CA ASP A 3 16.96 5.07 1.21
C ASP A 3 15.81 5.19 2.20
N LEU A 4 15.25 6.39 2.34
CA LEU A 4 14.13 6.70 3.24
C LEU A 4 12.98 5.69 3.08
N ASN A 5 12.77 5.19 1.87
CA ASN A 5 11.80 4.14 1.56
C ASN A 5 12.01 2.86 2.39
N SER A 6 13.26 2.45 2.63
CA SER A 6 13.55 1.25 3.42
C SER A 6 13.24 1.45 4.91
N LEU A 7 13.36 2.68 5.43
CA LEU A 7 12.99 3.01 6.80
C LEU A 7 11.47 3.00 7.00
N PHE A 8 10.71 3.57 6.06
CA PHE A 8 9.24 3.54 6.12
C PHE A 8 8.69 2.13 6.01
N LEU A 9 9.27 1.29 5.14
CA LEU A 9 8.86 -0.10 5.00
C LEU A 9 9.08 -0.90 6.29
N GLN A 10 10.25 -0.74 6.92
CA GLN A 10 10.55 -1.39 8.20
C GLN A 10 9.61 -0.96 9.32
N MET A 11 9.23 0.31 9.36
CA MET A 11 8.26 0.82 10.35
C MET A 11 6.90 0.17 10.15
N TRP A 12 6.41 0.10 8.90
CA TRP A 12 5.17 -0.59 8.57
C TRP A 12 5.18 -2.09 8.88
N VAL A 13 6.29 -2.78 8.63
CA VAL A 13 6.49 -4.18 9.03
C VAL A 13 6.36 -4.34 10.55
N LEU A 14 6.94 -3.41 11.32
CA LEU A 14 6.84 -3.39 12.78
C LEU A 14 5.41 -3.10 13.25
N ASP A 15 4.73 -2.12 12.65
CA ASP A 15 3.35 -1.77 12.99
C ASP A 15 2.37 -2.94 12.71
N PHE A 16 2.59 -3.68 11.61
CA PHE A 16 1.80 -4.85 11.28
C PHE A 16 2.06 -6.00 12.25
N GLN A 17 3.33 -6.27 12.59
CA GLN A 17 3.70 -7.28 13.59
C GLN A 17 3.18 -6.94 15.00
N MET A 18 3.16 -5.66 15.36
CA MET A 18 2.58 -5.17 16.61
C MET A 18 1.05 -5.19 16.60
N GLY A 19 0.42 -5.45 15.43
CA GLY A 19 -1.03 -5.47 15.26
C GLY A 19 -1.67 -4.09 15.32
N LEU A 20 -0.90 -3.01 15.17
CA LEU A 20 -1.38 -1.62 15.13
C LEU A 20 -2.18 -1.36 13.85
N PHE A 21 -1.72 -1.93 12.73
CA PHE A 21 -2.38 -1.85 11.43
C PHE A 21 -2.58 -3.24 10.85
N LYS A 22 -3.67 -3.44 10.12
CA LYS A 22 -4.03 -4.71 9.46
C LYS A 22 -4.03 -4.55 7.94
N GLU A 23 -4.19 -5.66 7.21
CA GLU A 23 -4.24 -5.66 5.75
C GLU A 23 -5.06 -4.51 5.12
N PRO A 24 -6.30 -4.18 5.55
CA PRO A 24 -7.09 -3.12 4.91
C PRO A 24 -6.43 -1.73 4.97
N TYR A 25 -5.62 -1.45 6.00
CA TYR A 25 -4.88 -0.20 6.09
C TYR A 25 -3.82 -0.10 4.99
N PHE A 26 -3.03 -1.16 4.82
CA PHE A 26 -1.97 -1.22 3.81
C PHE A 26 -2.54 -1.30 2.39
N GLN A 27 -3.67 -1.98 2.19
CA GLN A 27 -4.39 -1.97 0.90
C GLN A 27 -4.80 -0.54 0.52
N GLY A 28 -5.23 0.28 1.50
CA GLY A 28 -5.52 1.70 1.32
C GLY A 28 -4.29 2.50 0.88
N LEU A 29 -3.12 2.25 1.47
CA LEU A 29 -1.86 2.90 1.09
C LEU A 29 -1.46 2.55 -0.35
N VAL A 30 -1.65 1.29 -0.76
CA VAL A 30 -1.38 0.86 -2.13
C VAL A 30 -2.30 1.56 -3.12
N ARG A 31 -3.59 1.67 -2.80
CA ARG A 31 -4.57 2.38 -3.65
C ARG A 31 -4.27 3.86 -3.77
N GLN A 32 -3.67 4.47 -2.75
CA GLN A 32 -3.25 5.87 -2.74
C GLN A 32 -1.90 6.11 -3.45
N GLY A 33 -1.17 5.04 -3.83
CA GLY A 33 0.17 5.14 -4.42
C GLY A 33 1.26 5.46 -3.40
N LEU A 34 0.97 5.40 -2.10
CA LEU A 34 1.95 5.60 -1.02
C LEU A 34 2.77 4.34 -0.74
N LEU A 35 2.21 3.17 -1.05
CA LEU A 35 2.85 1.87 -0.90
C LEU A 35 2.79 1.12 -2.25
N THR A 36 3.87 0.47 -2.65
CA THR A 36 3.83 -0.41 -3.83
C THR A 36 3.23 -1.75 -3.46
N THR A 37 2.67 -2.47 -4.43
CA THR A 37 2.20 -3.86 -4.22
C THR A 37 3.32 -4.78 -3.71
N ALA A 38 4.55 -4.55 -4.18
CA ALA A 38 5.74 -5.23 -3.66
C ALA A 38 6.01 -4.92 -2.19
N GLY A 39 5.92 -3.65 -1.78
CA GLY A 39 6.09 -3.24 -0.38
C GLY A 39 4.98 -3.80 0.52
N TYR A 40 3.75 -3.86 0.02
CA TYR A 40 2.64 -4.49 0.74
C TYR A 40 2.93 -5.96 1.05
N LYS A 41 3.48 -6.70 0.08
CA LYS A 41 3.87 -8.10 0.26
C LYS A 41 4.97 -8.26 1.30
N GLU A 42 5.92 -7.33 1.38
CA GLU A 42 6.93 -7.37 2.44
C GLU A 42 6.37 -7.09 3.84
N VAL A 43 5.37 -6.19 3.95
CA VAL A 43 4.75 -5.84 5.22
C VAL A 43 3.82 -6.94 5.75
N THR A 44 2.94 -7.44 4.88
CA THR A 44 1.85 -8.34 5.26
C THR A 44 2.17 -9.82 5.00
N GLY A 45 3.13 -10.10 4.12
CA GLY A 45 3.39 -11.43 3.58
C GLY A 45 2.41 -11.85 2.46
N GLU A 46 1.39 -11.04 2.16
CA GLU A 46 0.36 -11.38 1.17
C GLU A 46 0.60 -10.68 -0.18
N ASP A 47 0.29 -11.39 -1.27
CA ASP A 47 0.23 -10.80 -2.61
C ASP A 47 -1.07 -10.00 -2.75
N TYR A 48 -0.98 -8.68 -2.63
CA TYR A 48 -2.09 -7.79 -2.94
C TYR A 48 -1.91 -7.18 -4.32
N VAL A 49 -2.84 -7.53 -5.20
CA VAL A 49 -3.04 -6.85 -6.48
C VAL A 49 -4.15 -5.83 -6.28
N ALA A 50 -3.76 -4.56 -6.13
CA ALA A 50 -4.76 -3.50 -6.11
C ALA A 50 -5.53 -3.56 -7.43
N PRO A 51 -6.88 -3.63 -7.41
CA PRO A 51 -7.64 -3.45 -8.63
C PRO A 51 -7.25 -2.09 -9.17
N GLN A 52 -6.66 -2.09 -10.37
CA GLN A 52 -6.21 -0.89 -11.06
C GLN A 52 -7.39 0.07 -10.99
N ALA A 53 -7.23 1.17 -10.25
CA ALA A 53 -8.27 2.17 -10.13
C ALA A 53 -8.51 2.66 -11.55
N GLN A 54 -9.56 2.11 -12.18
CA GLN A 54 -9.96 2.49 -13.52
C GLN A 54 -10.09 4.00 -13.44
N PRO A 55 -9.37 4.78 -14.27
CA PRO A 55 -9.58 6.22 -14.29
C PRO A 55 -11.07 6.38 -14.52
N SER A 56 -11.77 6.92 -13.52
CA SER A 56 -13.13 7.40 -13.67
C SER A 56 -13.05 8.41 -14.79
N GLN A 57 -13.31 7.95 -16.01
CA GLN A 57 -13.47 8.80 -17.17
C GLN A 57 -14.48 9.86 -16.74
N PRO A 58 -14.20 11.16 -16.96
CA PRO A 58 -15.21 12.17 -16.71
C PRO A 58 -16.43 11.74 -17.51
N ALA A 59 -17.53 11.45 -16.82
CA ALA A 59 -18.81 11.32 -17.50
C ALA A 59 -19.01 12.66 -18.21
N ALA A 60 -18.79 12.67 -19.52
CA ALA A 60 -19.14 13.79 -20.37
C ALA A 60 -20.65 13.95 -20.22
N GLN A 61 -21.06 14.89 -19.37
CA GLN A 61 -22.43 15.32 -19.25
C GLN A 61 -22.75 16.07 -20.54
N ALA A 62 -23.57 15.43 -21.37
CA ALA A 62 -24.18 16.00 -22.56
C ALA A 62 -25.25 17.04 -22.19
#